data_AF-A0A9E1RFE1-F1
#
_entry.id   AF-A0A9E1RFE1-F1
#
_cell.length_a   1.000
_cell.length_b   1.000
_cell.length_c   1.000
_cell.angle_alpha   90.00
_cell.angle_beta   90.00
_cell.angle_gamma   90.00
#
_symmetry.space_group_name_H-M   'P 1'
#
loop_
_entity.id
_entity.type
_entity.pdbx_description
1 polymer ?
#
loop_
_entity_poly.entity_id
_entity_poly.type
_entity_poly.pdbx_seq_one_letter_code
_entity_poly.pdbx_strand_id
1 'polypeptide(L)'
;MAEEDKETKYKEGEFDEHISYSFLFFAVSAVTLFVTLWAFWDDEYSRRGYKVYQEQFYKEQFAVAEAQWKENNTEIKDKEKEISENLGAKISQLSEDDNYIALVEEVRLKQIALDETKEKKKFAGSHVDEAYYYYKKAMHEGENYDVQKATLHSFQDEVESYNPIILEKQNILNEAENRLLKVKADQLTLEKDLADLTRQKGQLELTMDFYKPFPFFWKPAEILQTVIPGFGVNSFKEIIYRVDRCMTCHISYQDEHYKDFDQPLKSHPNLDILIKKHPPERTGCTWCHLGQGTVTAPAGHAHGSHHETDQTVEVNEPILHGSFQQATCRNCHAEVIDLEGAPILSKGKRLFVELGCHGCHLAEGYAQEAKVGPRLNRIKSKADPSWLYRWVKKPKDYLPKTRMPEFKFDEKDALGVTAYLLSASEKNYELPVKFESGDPDKGKKLFESVGCQGCHQLNGKGETFAPDLSRIGNKVNADWLVTWISSPHNYNAKSRMPDLRLNEKQASDIASYLIQFGKKEVIPGLEAKLKDPALIEHGETVVRRRGCFACHDIRGMEKEGR
;
A
#
# COMPACT_ATOMS: atom_id res chain seq x y z
N MET A 1 -43.54 -29.68 96.83
CA MET A 1 -42.14 -29.41 96.47
C MET A 1 -41.39 -30.73 96.44
N ALA A 2 -41.20 -31.26 95.23
CA ALA A 2 -40.19 -32.23 94.78
C ALA A 2 -40.72 -32.75 93.43
N GLU A 3 -40.23 -32.14 92.34
CA GLU A 3 -40.46 -32.60 90.97
C GLU A 3 -39.69 -33.90 90.73
N GLU A 4 -40.38 -34.92 90.24
CA GLU A 4 -39.80 -36.15 89.69
C GLU A 4 -39.57 -35.95 88.19
N ASP A 5 -38.31 -35.76 87.81
CA ASP A 5 -37.83 -35.69 86.43
C ASP A 5 -37.80 -37.11 85.83
N LYS A 6 -38.56 -37.33 84.75
CA LYS A 6 -38.50 -38.56 83.95
C LYS A 6 -37.58 -38.34 82.75
N GLU A 7 -36.35 -38.83 82.84
CA GLU A 7 -35.44 -38.98 81.71
C GLU A 7 -35.98 -39.96 80.66
N THR A 8 -36.12 -39.49 79.42
CA THR A 8 -36.24 -40.33 78.23
C THR A 8 -34.87 -40.49 77.57
N LYS A 9 -34.30 -41.70 77.62
CA LYS A 9 -33.08 -42.11 76.92
C LYS A 9 -33.28 -42.08 75.40
N TYR A 10 -32.55 -41.22 74.69
CA TYR A 10 -32.27 -41.38 73.27
C TYR A 10 -31.17 -42.45 73.08
N LYS A 11 -31.40 -43.41 72.18
CA LYS A 11 -30.34 -44.31 71.68
C LYS A 11 -29.59 -43.58 70.56
N GLU A 12 -28.44 -43.02 70.90
CA GLU A 12 -27.42 -42.59 69.95
C GLU A 12 -26.65 -43.81 69.43
N GLY A 13 -26.42 -43.88 68.10
CA GLY A 13 -25.43 -44.80 67.52
C GLY A 13 -25.98 -45.98 66.71
N GLU A 14 -26.70 -45.72 65.63
CA GLU A 14 -26.72 -46.60 64.44
C GLU A 14 -26.39 -45.73 63.22
N PHE A 15 -25.15 -45.23 63.15
CA PHE A 15 -24.55 -44.91 61.86
C PHE A 15 -23.86 -46.18 61.40
N ASP A 16 -24.23 -46.66 60.21
CA ASP A 16 -23.65 -47.84 59.57
C ASP A 16 -22.18 -47.55 59.19
N GLU A 17 -21.26 -47.71 60.15
CA GLU A 17 -19.82 -47.47 60.01
C GLU A 17 -19.12 -48.47 59.07
N HIS A 18 -19.85 -49.35 58.39
CA HIS A 18 -19.29 -50.41 57.54
C HIS A 18 -19.31 -50.12 56.03
N ILE A 19 -19.88 -49.01 55.56
CA ILE A 19 -19.83 -48.65 54.14
C ILE A 19 -18.54 -47.88 53.84
N SER A 20 -17.51 -48.59 53.38
CA SER A 20 -16.26 -47.98 52.92
C SER A 20 -16.48 -47.24 51.59
N TYR A 21 -16.45 -45.90 51.63
CA TYR A 21 -16.43 -45.06 50.44
C TYR A 21 -15.05 -44.97 49.79
N SER A 22 -14.03 -45.67 50.30
CA SER A 22 -12.66 -45.62 49.76
C SER A 22 -12.60 -46.05 48.30
N PHE A 23 -13.39 -47.05 47.91
CA PHE A 23 -13.48 -47.46 46.50
C PHE A 23 -14.15 -46.38 45.64
N LEU A 24 -15.24 -45.76 46.13
CA LEU A 24 -15.93 -44.69 45.43
C LEU A 24 -15.02 -43.46 45.25
N PHE A 25 -14.30 -43.06 46.30
CA PHE A 25 -13.31 -41.98 46.26
C PHE A 25 -12.17 -42.28 45.28
N PHE A 26 -11.63 -43.50 45.30
CA PHE A 26 -10.62 -43.94 44.34
C PHE A 26 -11.14 -43.90 42.89
N ALA A 27 -12.36 -44.41 42.65
CA ALA A 27 -12.97 -44.41 41.33
C ALA A 27 -13.22 -42.99 40.81
N VAL A 28 -13.77 -42.09 41.64
CA VAL A 28 -13.99 -40.67 41.27
C VAL A 28 -12.66 -39.96 41.03
N SER A 29 -11.64 -40.22 41.86
CA SER A 29 -10.31 -39.65 41.67
C SER A 29 -9.66 -40.13 40.37
N ALA A 30 -9.80 -41.43 40.04
CA ALA A 30 -9.30 -42.01 38.80
C ALA A 30 -10.02 -41.43 37.57
N VAL A 31 -11.34 -41.27 37.62
CA VAL A 31 -12.12 -40.62 36.55
C VAL A 31 -11.69 -39.15 36.39
N THR A 32 -11.50 -38.44 37.49
CA THR A 32 -11.06 -37.03 37.45
C THR A 32 -9.67 -36.91 36.84
N LEU A 33 -8.74 -37.79 37.22
CA LEU A 33 -7.41 -37.85 36.64
C LEU A 33 -7.48 -38.18 35.14
N PHE A 34 -8.29 -39.16 34.75
CA PHE A 34 -8.48 -39.52 33.34
C PHE A 34 -9.03 -38.35 32.51
N VAL A 35 -10.09 -37.68 32.99
CA VAL A 35 -10.67 -36.50 32.32
C VAL A 35 -9.67 -35.37 32.24
N THR A 36 -8.86 -35.17 33.28
CA THR A 36 -7.80 -34.16 33.28
C THR A 36 -6.74 -34.48 32.23
N LEU A 37 -6.21 -35.71 32.21
CA LEU A 37 -5.23 -36.14 31.22
C LEU A 37 -5.79 -36.09 29.79
N TRP A 38 -7.05 -36.48 29.62
CA TRP A 38 -7.76 -36.36 28.34
C TRP A 38 -7.92 -34.90 27.92
N ALA A 39 -8.27 -33.99 28.82
CA ALA A 39 -8.39 -32.56 28.51
C ALA A 39 -7.05 -31.93 28.11
N PHE A 40 -5.94 -32.33 28.75
CA PHE A 40 -4.60 -31.95 28.32
C PHE A 40 -4.27 -32.47 26.93
N TRP A 41 -4.55 -33.75 26.67
CA TRP A 41 -4.33 -34.35 25.35
C TRP A 41 -5.22 -33.71 24.27
N ASP A 42 -6.48 -33.42 24.60
CA ASP A 42 -7.44 -32.74 23.72
C ASP A 42 -7.00 -31.32 23.38
N ASP A 43 -6.57 -30.52 24.37
CA ASP A 43 -6.07 -29.16 24.14
C ASP A 43 -4.75 -29.14 23.35
N GLU A 44 -3.89 -30.13 23.54
CA GLU A 44 -2.58 -30.20 22.89
C GLU A 44 -2.63 -30.74 21.46
N TYR A 45 -3.42 -31.80 21.21
CA TYR A 45 -3.33 -32.54 19.94
C TYR A 45 -4.61 -32.55 19.12
N SER A 46 -5.79 -32.34 19.72
CA SER A 46 -7.08 -32.49 19.02
C SER A 46 -7.72 -31.15 18.69
N ARG A 47 -8.03 -30.35 19.73
CA ARG A 47 -8.88 -29.17 19.63
C ARG A 47 -8.16 -28.01 18.96
N ARG A 48 -6.86 -27.84 19.23
CA ARG A 48 -6.05 -26.71 18.73
C ARG A 48 -5.15 -27.12 17.57
N GLY A 49 -5.76 -27.35 16.41
CA GLY A 49 -5.04 -27.81 15.21
C GLY A 49 -3.86 -26.92 14.78
N TYR A 50 -3.81 -25.65 15.17
CA TYR A 50 -2.71 -24.73 14.84
C TYR A 50 -1.36 -25.12 15.45
N LYS A 51 -1.35 -25.83 16.59
CA LYS A 51 -0.11 -26.22 17.30
C LYS A 51 0.76 -27.11 16.42
N VAL A 52 0.14 -28.03 15.67
CA VAL A 52 0.83 -28.95 14.74
C VAL A 52 1.54 -28.19 13.62
N TYR A 53 0.89 -27.17 13.05
CA TYR A 53 1.48 -26.37 11.98
C TYR A 53 2.64 -25.51 12.48
N GLN A 54 2.54 -24.94 13.67
CA GLN A 54 3.66 -24.21 14.28
C GLN A 54 4.83 -25.12 14.62
N GLU A 55 4.56 -26.32 15.15
CA GLU A 55 5.61 -27.31 15.41
C GLU A 55 6.34 -27.70 14.12
N GLN A 56 5.61 -27.94 13.03
CA GLN A 56 6.19 -28.21 11.72
C GLN A 56 7.03 -27.03 11.22
N PHE A 57 6.54 -25.80 11.35
CA PHE A 57 7.28 -24.60 11.00
C PHE A 57 8.58 -24.46 11.81
N TYR A 58 8.55 -24.67 13.13
CA TYR A 58 9.73 -24.56 13.99
C TYR A 58 10.79 -25.63 13.67
N LYS A 59 10.36 -26.87 13.40
CA LYS A 59 11.24 -27.95 12.95
C LYS A 59 11.93 -27.60 11.63
N GLU A 60 11.16 -27.08 10.68
CA GLU A 60 11.66 -26.71 9.35
C GLU A 60 12.65 -25.54 9.44
N GLN A 61 12.32 -24.48 10.18
CA GLN A 61 13.25 -23.36 10.42
C GLN A 61 14.55 -23.81 11.07
N PHE A 62 14.46 -24.71 12.05
CA PHE A 62 15.65 -25.30 12.67
C PHE A 62 16.48 -26.09 11.64
N ALA A 63 15.84 -26.92 10.80
CA ALA A 63 16.54 -27.72 9.80
C ALA A 63 17.23 -26.85 8.74
N VAL A 64 16.58 -25.76 8.29
CA VAL A 64 17.17 -24.78 7.38
C VAL A 64 18.39 -24.11 8.02
N ALA A 65 18.24 -23.62 9.25
CA ALA A 65 19.34 -22.99 9.97
C ALA A 65 20.51 -23.97 10.24
N GLU A 66 20.21 -25.23 10.55
CA GLU A 66 21.23 -26.27 10.74
C GLU A 66 21.98 -26.60 9.45
N ALA A 67 21.27 -26.68 8.31
CA ALA A 67 21.89 -26.91 7.00
C ALA A 67 22.84 -25.75 6.63
N GLN A 68 22.38 -24.51 6.77
CA GLN A 68 23.19 -23.32 6.54
C GLN A 68 24.37 -23.25 7.50
N TRP A 69 24.19 -23.64 8.77
CA TRP A 69 25.27 -23.68 9.75
C TRP A 69 26.34 -24.71 9.37
N LYS A 70 25.94 -25.90 8.89
CA LYS A 70 26.87 -26.95 8.44
C LYS A 70 27.70 -26.49 7.24
N GLU A 71 27.06 -25.84 6.27
CA GLU A 71 27.72 -25.24 5.10
C GLU A 71 28.70 -24.14 5.53
N ASN A 72 28.22 -23.16 6.29
CA ASN A 72 29.03 -22.05 6.80
C ASN A 72 30.22 -22.53 7.65
N ASN A 73 30.03 -23.56 8.49
CA ASN A 73 31.10 -24.15 9.29
C ASN A 73 32.13 -24.91 8.43
N THR A 74 31.76 -25.39 7.25
CA THR A 74 32.69 -25.96 6.26
C THR A 74 33.49 -24.84 5.60
N GLU A 75 32.84 -23.76 5.18
CA GLU A 75 33.50 -22.57 4.62
C GLU A 75 34.50 -21.94 5.60
N ILE A 76 34.15 -21.86 6.89
CA ILE A 76 35.05 -21.39 7.95
C ILE A 76 36.31 -22.26 7.99
N LYS A 77 36.17 -23.59 8.00
CA LYS A 77 37.34 -24.50 8.03
C LYS A 77 38.21 -24.36 6.80
N ASP A 78 37.60 -24.21 5.63
CA ASP A 78 38.33 -24.01 4.38
C ASP A 78 39.07 -22.67 4.39
N LYS A 79 38.46 -21.60 4.92
CA LYS A 79 39.09 -20.29 5.10
C LYS A 79 40.20 -20.29 6.15
N GLU A 80 40.00 -20.95 7.29
CA GLU A 80 41.05 -21.14 8.30
C GLU A 80 42.26 -21.88 7.72
N LYS A 81 42.00 -22.92 6.89
CA LYS A 81 43.05 -23.63 6.19
C LYS A 81 43.77 -22.75 5.18
N GLU A 82 43.02 -22.01 4.34
CA GLU A 82 43.57 -21.06 3.36
C GLU A 82 44.44 -19.98 4.04
N ILE A 83 43.98 -19.44 5.17
CA ILE A 83 44.76 -18.50 5.99
C ILE A 83 46.02 -19.17 6.49
N SER A 84 45.95 -20.38 7.06
CA SER A 84 47.12 -21.07 7.60
C SER A 84 48.19 -21.39 6.54
N GLU A 85 47.77 -21.78 5.33
CA GLU A 85 48.65 -22.08 4.20
C GLU A 85 49.27 -20.79 3.64
N ASN A 86 48.46 -19.71 3.49
CA ASN A 86 48.95 -18.40 3.10
C ASN A 86 49.90 -17.80 4.15
N LEU A 87 49.63 -17.98 5.44
CA LEU A 87 50.49 -17.50 6.53
C LEU A 87 51.85 -18.18 6.47
N GLY A 88 51.89 -19.50 6.31
CA GLY A 88 53.13 -20.28 6.23
C GLY A 88 53.98 -19.89 5.01
N ALA A 89 53.36 -19.69 3.85
CA ALA A 89 54.05 -19.30 2.63
C ALA A 89 54.50 -17.83 2.65
N LYS A 90 53.64 -16.90 3.08
CA LYS A 90 53.92 -15.46 3.07
C LYS A 90 54.85 -15.05 4.20
N ILE A 91 54.79 -15.68 5.38
CA ILE A 91 55.76 -15.43 6.46
C ILE A 91 57.16 -15.86 6.01
N SER A 92 57.30 -17.05 5.43
CA SER A 92 58.61 -17.53 4.93
C SER A 92 59.15 -16.62 3.83
N GLN A 93 58.29 -16.09 2.97
CA GLN A 93 58.67 -15.19 1.87
C GLN A 93 58.97 -13.75 2.34
N LEU A 94 58.25 -13.24 3.35
CA LEU A 94 58.41 -11.88 3.88
C LEU A 94 59.49 -11.79 4.97
N SER A 95 59.80 -12.87 5.68
CA SER A 95 60.90 -12.92 6.66
C SER A 95 62.29 -12.83 6.00
N GLU A 96 62.36 -13.06 4.70
CA GLU A 96 63.57 -12.94 3.88
C GLU A 96 63.58 -11.64 3.04
N ASP A 97 62.53 -10.82 3.11
CA ASP A 97 62.41 -9.55 2.37
C ASP A 97 62.83 -8.37 3.26
N ASP A 98 64.02 -7.84 3.00
CA ASP A 98 64.60 -6.67 3.69
C ASP A 98 63.66 -5.44 3.68
N ASN A 99 62.83 -5.27 2.64
CA ASN A 99 61.88 -4.15 2.57
C ASN A 99 60.71 -4.30 3.55
N TYR A 100 60.24 -5.52 3.77
CA TYR A 100 59.17 -5.79 4.73
C TYR A 100 59.65 -5.55 6.16
N ILE A 101 60.85 -6.04 6.50
CA ILE A 101 61.49 -5.80 7.80
C ILE A 101 61.67 -4.30 8.05
N ALA A 102 62.12 -3.56 7.03
CA ALA A 102 62.26 -2.11 7.10
C ALA A 102 60.90 -1.39 7.34
N LEU A 103 59.83 -1.83 6.69
CA LEU A 103 58.48 -1.25 6.89
C LEU A 103 57.91 -1.54 8.29
N VAL A 104 58.11 -2.76 8.81
CA VAL A 104 57.70 -3.13 10.18
C VAL A 104 58.46 -2.29 11.20
N GLU A 105 59.76 -2.13 11.01
CA GLU A 105 60.60 -1.29 11.88
C GLU A 105 60.22 0.20 11.76
N GLU A 106 59.88 0.68 10.56
CA GLU A 106 59.39 2.05 10.35
C GLU A 106 58.10 2.32 11.15
N VAL A 107 57.12 1.41 11.10
CA VAL A 107 55.87 1.50 11.87
C VAL A 107 56.17 1.48 13.37
N ARG A 108 57.06 0.58 13.83
CA ARG A 108 57.47 0.47 15.23
C ARG A 108 58.08 1.78 15.74
N LEU A 109 59.02 2.36 15.00
CA LEU A 109 59.67 3.62 15.36
C LEU A 109 58.69 4.80 15.40
N LYS A 110 57.74 4.86 14.45
CA LYS A 110 56.70 5.89 14.42
C LYS A 110 55.70 5.76 15.57
N GLN A 111 55.33 4.53 15.94
CA GLN A 111 54.49 4.25 17.10
C GLN A 111 55.18 4.70 18.39
N ILE A 112 56.47 4.36 18.57
CA ILE A 112 57.27 4.82 19.71
C ILE A 112 57.28 6.35 19.77
N ALA A 113 57.53 7.04 18.66
CA ALA A 113 57.57 8.51 18.64
C ALA A 113 56.21 9.16 18.98
N LEU A 114 55.09 8.53 18.62
CA LEU A 114 53.74 8.95 19.01
C LEU A 114 53.52 8.72 20.51
N ASP A 115 53.87 7.55 21.01
CA ASP A 115 53.67 7.17 22.41
C ASP A 115 54.54 8.02 23.35
N GLU A 116 55.78 8.32 22.98
CA GLU A 116 56.63 9.27 23.71
C GLU A 116 55.98 10.65 23.81
N THR A 117 55.28 11.10 22.76
CA THR A 117 54.61 12.41 22.75
C THR A 117 53.34 12.38 23.61
N LYS A 118 52.57 11.28 23.56
CA LYS A 118 51.42 11.06 24.45
C LYS A 118 51.86 11.00 25.92
N GLU A 119 52.97 10.34 26.21
CA GLU A 119 53.51 10.26 27.57
C GLU A 119 54.00 11.63 28.06
N LYS A 120 54.67 12.43 27.20
CA LYS A 120 55.00 13.84 27.52
C LYS A 120 53.77 14.68 27.83
N LYS A 121 52.69 14.54 27.05
CA LYS A 121 51.41 15.21 27.34
C LYS A 121 50.83 14.78 28.69
N LYS A 122 50.92 13.48 29.03
CA LYS A 122 50.48 12.94 30.32
C LYS A 122 51.29 13.50 31.48
N PHE A 123 52.62 13.61 31.34
CA PHE A 123 53.48 14.30 32.31
C PHE A 123 53.11 15.78 32.46
N ALA A 124 52.90 16.51 31.37
CA ALA A 124 52.41 17.90 31.41
C ALA A 124 51.05 18.01 32.13
N GLY A 125 50.16 17.03 31.92
CA GLY A 125 48.88 16.93 32.66
C GLY A 125 49.06 16.83 34.18
N SER A 126 50.10 16.13 34.65
CA SER A 126 50.38 16.06 36.10
C SER A 126 50.76 17.42 36.70
N HIS A 127 51.40 18.31 35.92
CA HIS A 127 51.67 19.69 36.33
C HIS A 127 50.40 20.54 36.38
N VAL A 128 49.42 20.27 35.52
CA VAL A 128 48.09 20.90 35.58
C VAL A 128 47.36 20.50 36.86
N ASP A 129 47.40 19.21 37.22
CA ASP A 129 46.78 18.71 38.46
C ASP A 129 47.41 19.34 39.71
N GLU A 130 48.74 19.43 39.73
CA GLU A 130 49.49 20.12 40.79
C GLU A 130 49.13 21.61 40.88
N ALA A 131 49.15 22.34 39.76
CA ALA A 131 48.80 23.75 39.72
C ALA A 131 47.33 24.01 40.09
N TYR A 132 46.43 23.10 39.71
CA TYR A 132 45.01 23.16 40.07
C TYR A 132 44.81 22.99 41.58
N TYR A 133 45.53 22.07 42.22
CA TYR A 133 45.53 21.92 43.67
C TYR A 133 45.94 23.20 44.38
N TYR A 134 47.07 23.82 43.98
CA TYR A 134 47.55 25.06 44.59
C TYR A 134 46.62 26.26 44.34
N TYR A 135 46.01 26.36 43.16
CA TYR A 135 44.98 27.35 42.85
C TYR A 135 43.75 27.20 43.76
N LYS A 136 43.22 25.97 43.90
CA LYS A 136 42.08 25.68 44.78
C LYS A 136 42.40 25.95 46.24
N LYS A 137 43.60 25.59 46.69
CA LYS A 137 44.07 25.86 48.05
C LYS A 137 44.08 27.37 48.34
N ALA A 138 44.69 28.19 47.47
CA ALA A 138 44.74 29.64 47.64
C ALA A 138 43.34 30.28 47.67
N MET A 139 42.40 29.77 46.84
CA MET A 139 40.98 30.19 46.90
C MET A 139 40.32 29.88 48.25
N HIS A 140 40.59 28.70 48.82
CA HIS A 140 39.98 28.28 50.09
C HIS A 140 40.58 29.00 51.30
N GLU A 141 41.87 29.35 51.26
CA GLU A 141 42.57 30.06 52.33
C GLU A 141 42.38 31.59 52.28
N GLY A 142 41.69 32.10 51.25
CA GLY A 142 41.39 33.54 51.09
C GLY A 142 42.59 34.38 50.63
N GLU A 143 43.62 33.74 50.09
CA GLU A 143 44.82 34.39 49.56
C GLU A 143 44.59 34.97 48.16
N ASN A 144 45.43 35.91 47.70
CA ASN A 144 45.43 36.33 46.30
C ASN A 144 45.89 35.16 45.42
N TYR A 145 45.02 34.70 44.52
CA TYR A 145 45.21 33.53 43.68
C TYR A 145 45.51 33.85 42.21
N ASP A 146 45.73 35.12 41.85
CA ASP A 146 45.93 35.55 40.46
C ASP A 146 47.16 34.87 39.82
N VAL A 147 48.22 34.68 40.61
CA VAL A 147 49.46 34.02 40.17
C VAL A 147 49.22 32.52 39.93
N GLN A 148 48.58 31.83 40.86
CA GLN A 148 48.29 30.39 40.76
C GLN A 148 47.33 30.10 39.60
N LYS A 149 46.37 31.00 39.36
CA LYS A 149 45.48 30.93 38.20
C LYS A 149 46.22 31.13 36.88
N ALA A 150 47.15 32.09 36.81
CA ALA A 150 47.99 32.30 35.64
C ALA A 150 48.91 31.09 35.37
N THR A 151 49.49 30.50 36.42
CA THR A 151 50.30 29.27 36.33
C THR A 151 49.48 28.07 35.84
N LEU A 152 48.25 27.89 36.35
CA LEU A 152 47.34 26.86 35.87
C LEU A 152 47.04 27.02 34.38
N HIS A 153 46.70 28.23 33.93
CA HIS A 153 46.44 28.50 32.51
C HIS A 153 47.68 28.23 31.65
N SER A 154 48.87 28.61 32.10
CA SER A 154 50.13 28.34 31.38
C SER A 154 50.38 26.85 31.17
N PHE A 155 50.13 26.00 32.18
CA PHE A 155 50.27 24.55 32.03
C PHE A 155 49.13 23.92 31.22
N GLN A 156 47.92 24.48 31.27
CA GLN A 156 46.82 24.06 30.40
C GLN A 156 47.14 24.35 28.93
N ASP A 157 47.69 25.53 28.63
CA ASP A 157 48.14 25.91 27.29
C ASP A 157 49.29 24.98 26.81
N GLU A 158 50.20 24.59 27.71
CA GLU A 158 51.25 23.62 27.41
C GLU A 158 50.68 22.24 27.04
N VAL A 159 49.74 21.70 27.83
CA VAL A 159 49.07 20.41 27.53
C VAL A 159 48.32 20.46 26.20
N GLU A 160 47.65 21.57 25.92
CA GLU A 160 46.88 21.75 24.69
C GLU A 160 47.80 21.84 23.46
N SER A 161 49.01 22.39 23.61
CA SER A 161 50.02 22.47 22.55
C SER A 161 50.46 21.10 22.00
N TYR A 162 50.30 20.01 22.77
CA TYR A 162 50.59 18.64 22.32
C TYR A 162 49.52 18.06 21.39
N ASN A 163 48.29 18.57 21.39
CA ASN A 163 47.20 18.04 20.55
C ASN A 163 47.53 18.05 19.04
N PRO A 164 47.98 19.19 18.44
CA PRO A 164 48.35 19.20 17.03
C PRO A 164 49.55 18.28 16.73
N ILE A 165 50.51 18.17 17.66
CA ILE A 165 51.72 17.33 17.50
C ILE A 165 51.35 15.84 17.51
N ILE A 166 50.45 15.43 18.40
CA ILE A 166 49.94 14.04 18.47
C ILE A 166 49.16 13.71 17.20
N LEU A 167 48.32 14.63 16.71
CA LEU A 167 47.55 14.43 15.48
C LEU A 167 48.47 14.26 14.26
N GLU A 168 49.51 15.08 14.15
CA GLU A 168 50.52 14.97 13.09
C GLU A 168 51.24 13.61 13.15
N LYS A 169 51.73 13.21 14.33
CA LYS A 169 52.42 11.93 14.52
C LYS A 169 51.50 10.73 14.27
N GLN A 170 50.22 10.83 14.63
CA GLN A 170 49.21 9.81 14.34
C GLN A 170 48.99 9.68 12.82
N ASN A 171 48.94 10.80 12.08
CA ASN A 171 48.83 10.74 10.62
C ASN A 171 50.05 10.09 9.97
N ILE A 172 51.26 10.40 10.46
CA ILE A 172 52.52 9.82 9.98
C ILE A 172 52.59 8.31 10.25
N LEU A 173 52.09 7.87 11.41
CA LEU A 173 51.94 6.47 11.76
C LEU A 173 50.93 5.79 10.83
N ASN A 174 49.72 6.36 10.68
CA ASN A 174 48.68 5.81 9.81
C ASN A 174 49.19 5.65 8.36
N GLU A 175 50.00 6.58 7.86
CA GLU A 175 50.60 6.46 6.51
C GLU A 175 51.59 5.28 6.40
N ALA A 176 52.39 5.03 7.44
CA ALA A 176 53.30 3.88 7.49
C ALA A 176 52.53 2.56 7.65
N GLU A 177 51.51 2.54 8.52
CA GLU A 177 50.61 1.41 8.69
C GLU A 177 49.90 1.09 7.38
N ASN A 178 49.40 2.09 6.65
CA ASN A 178 48.77 1.90 5.34
C ASN A 178 49.72 1.28 4.31
N ARG A 179 51.02 1.61 4.34
CA ARG A 179 52.02 0.96 3.49
C ARG A 179 52.27 -0.50 3.89
N LEU A 180 52.32 -0.78 5.19
CA LEU A 180 52.43 -2.15 5.71
C LEU A 180 51.16 -2.99 5.42
N LEU A 181 49.98 -2.38 5.54
CA LEU A 181 48.68 -2.98 5.27
C LEU A 181 48.54 -3.37 3.79
N LYS A 182 49.10 -2.60 2.84
CA LYS A 182 49.14 -2.97 1.41
C LYS A 182 49.91 -4.28 1.16
N VAL A 183 50.94 -4.56 1.95
CA VAL A 183 51.72 -5.80 1.86
C VAL A 183 50.95 -6.99 2.47
N LYS A 184 50.06 -6.72 3.43
CA LYS A 184 49.19 -7.71 4.10
C LYS A 184 47.74 -7.74 3.58
N ALA A 185 47.45 -7.05 2.48
CA ALA A 185 46.07 -6.83 2.02
C ALA A 185 45.31 -8.15 1.82
N ASP A 186 45.94 -9.14 1.18
CA ASP A 186 45.34 -10.46 0.95
C ASP A 186 44.98 -11.17 2.26
N GLN A 187 45.84 -11.07 3.28
CA GLN A 187 45.62 -11.67 4.60
C GLN A 187 44.43 -11.01 5.31
N LEU A 188 44.36 -9.67 5.28
CA LEU A 188 43.28 -8.92 5.93
C LEU A 188 41.93 -9.17 5.28
N THR A 189 41.90 -9.36 3.96
CA THR A 189 40.68 -9.77 3.26
C THR A 189 40.20 -11.13 3.76
N LEU A 190 41.09 -12.12 3.85
CA LEU A 190 40.74 -13.44 4.37
C LEU A 190 40.31 -13.42 5.84
N GLU A 191 40.99 -12.67 6.70
CA GLU A 191 40.62 -12.51 8.11
C GLU A 191 39.26 -11.82 8.27
N LYS A 192 38.96 -10.83 7.43
CA LYS A 192 37.65 -10.18 7.40
C LYS A 192 36.55 -11.15 6.96
N ASP A 193 36.79 -11.91 5.89
CA ASP A 193 35.83 -12.91 5.41
C ASP A 193 35.58 -13.98 6.49
N LEU A 194 36.63 -14.45 7.17
CA LEU A 194 36.52 -15.37 8.29
C LEU A 194 35.71 -14.77 9.46
N ALA A 195 35.93 -13.50 9.79
CA ALA A 195 35.17 -12.80 10.82
C ALA A 195 33.68 -12.67 10.46
N ASP A 196 33.37 -12.36 9.20
CA ASP A 196 31.99 -12.30 8.70
C ASP A 196 31.32 -13.67 8.72
N LEU A 197 32.01 -14.74 8.30
CA LEU A 197 31.51 -16.12 8.40
C LEU A 197 31.27 -16.54 9.86
N THR A 198 32.22 -16.24 10.76
CA THR A 198 32.07 -16.55 12.19
C THR A 198 30.89 -15.81 12.81
N ARG A 199 30.64 -14.55 12.41
CA ARG A 199 29.44 -13.81 12.82
C ARG A 199 28.16 -14.50 12.31
N GLN A 200 28.14 -14.92 11.05
CA GLN A 200 26.99 -15.63 10.47
C GLN A 200 26.73 -16.95 11.20
N LYS A 201 27.78 -17.73 11.51
CA LYS A 201 27.68 -18.93 12.34
C LYS A 201 26.99 -18.66 13.68
N GLY A 202 27.43 -17.62 14.40
CA GLY A 202 26.81 -17.24 15.67
C GLY A 202 25.34 -16.84 15.54
N GLN A 203 24.96 -16.16 14.44
CA GLN A 203 23.56 -15.83 14.16
C GLN A 203 22.70 -17.06 13.87
N LEU A 204 23.25 -18.04 13.16
CA LEU A 204 22.59 -19.32 12.88
C LEU A 204 22.43 -20.14 14.17
N GLU A 205 23.43 -20.16 15.05
CA GLU A 205 23.33 -20.81 16.37
C GLU A 205 22.23 -20.19 17.22
N LEU A 206 22.13 -18.86 17.27
CA LEU A 206 21.04 -18.17 17.96
C LEU A 206 19.66 -18.50 17.38
N THR A 207 19.57 -18.65 16.06
CA THR A 207 18.33 -19.02 15.36
C THR A 207 17.95 -20.47 15.68
N MET A 208 18.92 -21.38 15.64
CA MET A 208 18.73 -22.76 16.04
C MET A 208 18.28 -22.85 17.51
N ASP A 209 18.95 -22.16 18.43
CA ASP A 209 18.59 -22.14 19.86
C ASP A 209 17.21 -21.53 20.11
N PHE A 210 16.79 -20.55 19.30
CA PHE A 210 15.44 -19.98 19.36
C PHE A 210 14.34 -21.00 19.01
N TYR A 211 14.59 -21.90 18.06
CA TYR A 211 13.64 -22.93 17.65
C TYR A 211 13.84 -24.28 18.38
N LYS A 212 14.96 -24.45 19.08
CA LYS A 212 15.39 -25.70 19.71
C LYS A 212 14.36 -26.24 20.71
N PRO A 213 14.21 -27.57 20.81
CA PRO A 213 13.35 -28.17 21.82
C PRO A 213 13.88 -27.96 23.24
N PHE A 214 13.03 -27.44 24.12
CA PHE A 214 13.13 -27.68 25.56
C PHE A 214 12.86 -29.19 25.78
N PRO A 215 13.38 -29.89 26.81
CA PRO A 215 13.51 -31.36 26.85
C PRO A 215 12.31 -32.26 26.47
N PHE A 216 11.11 -31.72 26.28
CA PHE A 216 9.92 -32.47 25.84
C PHE A 216 9.07 -31.81 24.73
N PHE A 217 9.42 -30.61 24.22
CA PHE A 217 8.67 -29.93 23.14
C PHE A 217 9.53 -28.88 22.42
N TRP A 218 9.26 -28.68 21.13
CA TRP A 218 9.75 -27.52 20.35
C TRP A 218 9.23 -26.21 20.97
N LYS A 219 9.65 -25.06 20.43
CA LYS A 219 9.14 -23.75 20.87
C LYS A 219 7.62 -23.82 21.13
N PRO A 220 7.12 -23.39 22.31
CA PRO A 220 5.70 -23.45 22.63
C PRO A 220 4.87 -22.73 21.58
N ALA A 221 3.80 -23.37 21.13
CA ALA A 221 2.89 -22.76 20.18
C ALA A 221 2.18 -21.55 20.81
N GLU A 222 2.07 -20.46 20.05
CA GLU A 222 1.52 -19.18 20.52
C GLU A 222 0.38 -18.70 19.65
N ILE A 223 -0.55 -17.95 20.23
CA ILE A 223 -1.60 -17.28 19.47
C ILE A 223 -1.04 -15.94 19.02
N LEU A 224 -0.74 -15.84 17.72
CA LEU A 224 -0.33 -14.59 17.10
C LEU A 224 -1.58 -13.77 16.82
N GLN A 225 -1.67 -12.59 17.43
CA GLN A 225 -2.84 -11.72 17.36
C GLN A 225 -2.43 -10.32 16.93
N THR A 226 -3.14 -9.75 15.95
CA THR A 226 -3.16 -8.32 15.71
C THR A 226 -4.54 -7.73 15.97
N VAL A 227 -4.56 -6.44 16.32
CA VAL A 227 -5.79 -5.67 16.51
C VAL A 227 -5.82 -4.58 15.45
N ILE A 228 -6.78 -4.67 14.54
CA ILE A 228 -6.93 -3.79 13.39
C ILE A 228 -7.86 -2.64 13.80
N PRO A 229 -7.35 -1.40 13.94
CA PRO A 229 -8.21 -0.24 14.15
C PRO A 229 -8.92 0.13 12.85
N GLY A 230 -10.16 0.60 12.95
CA GLY A 230 -10.86 1.24 11.83
C GLY A 230 -11.67 0.30 10.95
N PHE A 231 -11.97 -0.94 11.38
CA PHE A 231 -12.79 -1.89 10.60
C PHE A 231 -14.15 -1.31 10.21
N GLY A 232 -14.68 -0.44 11.07
CA GLY A 232 -15.81 0.41 10.76
C GLY A 232 -16.01 1.42 11.88
N VAL A 233 -17.13 2.12 11.81
CA VAL A 233 -17.64 2.90 12.94
C VAL A 233 -18.97 2.30 13.39
N ASN A 234 -19.16 2.19 14.71
CA ASN A 234 -20.44 1.75 15.25
C ASN A 234 -21.51 2.84 15.08
N SER A 235 -22.75 2.55 15.49
CA SER A 235 -23.86 3.51 15.48
C SER A 235 -23.60 4.80 16.28
N PHE A 236 -22.58 4.79 17.16
CA PHE A 236 -22.13 5.93 17.97
C PHE A 236 -20.94 6.68 17.38
N LYS A 237 -20.53 6.34 16.14
CA LYS A 237 -19.36 6.90 15.43
C LYS A 237 -18.01 6.58 16.09
N GLU A 238 -17.96 5.53 16.91
CA GLU A 238 -16.71 5.06 17.50
C GLU A 238 -16.06 4.01 16.61
N ILE A 239 -14.73 4.00 16.58
CA ILE A 239 -13.94 3.05 15.80
C ILE A 239 -14.17 1.64 16.35
N ILE A 240 -14.58 0.73 15.49
CA ILE A 240 -14.66 -0.70 15.78
C ILE A 240 -13.27 -1.31 15.55
N TYR A 241 -12.79 -2.03 16.55
CA TYR A 241 -11.57 -2.82 16.48
C TYR A 241 -11.91 -4.24 16.07
N ARG A 242 -11.15 -4.78 15.12
CA ARG A 242 -11.24 -6.20 14.74
C ARG A 242 -9.98 -6.92 15.18
N VAL A 243 -10.15 -8.08 15.80
CA VAL A 243 -9.03 -8.93 16.21
C VAL A 243 -8.80 -10.00 15.16
N ASP A 244 -7.55 -10.18 14.77
CA ASP A 244 -7.13 -11.11 13.73
C ASP A 244 -5.99 -12.01 14.23
N ARG A 245 -6.19 -13.32 14.09
CA ARG A 245 -5.29 -14.36 14.56
C ARG A 245 -4.87 -15.31 13.45
N CYS A 246 -5.09 -14.96 12.17
CA CYS A 246 -4.83 -15.85 11.04
C CYS A 246 -3.35 -16.29 10.96
N MET A 247 -2.42 -15.40 11.33
CA MET A 247 -0.98 -15.70 11.41
C MET A 247 -0.64 -16.84 12.39
N THR A 248 -1.55 -17.18 13.32
CA THR A 248 -1.37 -18.32 14.24
C THR A 248 -1.20 -19.63 13.48
N CYS A 249 -2.00 -19.85 12.42
CA CYS A 249 -1.87 -21.02 11.54
C CYS A 249 -0.97 -20.73 10.34
N HIS A 250 -1.10 -19.54 9.75
CA HIS A 250 -0.37 -19.09 8.57
C HIS A 250 0.93 -18.37 8.96
N ILE A 251 1.76 -18.99 9.78
CA ILE A 251 2.93 -18.36 10.40
C ILE A 251 4.06 -18.03 9.41
N SER A 252 4.15 -18.79 8.32
CA SER A 252 5.18 -18.71 7.27
C SER A 252 4.81 -17.79 6.11
N TYR A 253 3.74 -17.01 6.24
CA TYR A 253 3.16 -16.22 5.14
C TYR A 253 4.14 -15.26 4.44
N GLN A 254 5.22 -14.84 5.11
CA GLN A 254 6.23 -13.92 4.58
C GLN A 254 7.52 -14.60 4.09
N ASP A 255 7.66 -15.91 4.30
CA ASP A 255 8.92 -16.64 4.08
C ASP A 255 8.88 -17.36 2.73
N GLU A 256 9.76 -16.98 1.80
CA GLU A 256 9.82 -17.53 0.44
C GLU A 256 10.20 -19.02 0.42
N HIS A 257 10.86 -19.54 1.45
CA HIS A 257 11.16 -20.98 1.59
C HIS A 257 9.89 -21.84 1.46
N TYR A 258 8.77 -21.31 1.96
CA TYR A 258 7.50 -22.04 2.01
C TYR A 258 6.63 -21.85 0.76
N LYS A 259 7.13 -21.27 -0.33
CA LYS A 259 6.33 -21.00 -1.54
C LYS A 259 5.69 -22.25 -2.15
N ASP A 260 6.35 -23.40 -2.03
CA ASP A 260 5.92 -24.68 -2.61
C ASP A 260 5.28 -25.63 -1.58
N PHE A 261 5.14 -25.18 -0.32
CA PHE A 261 4.49 -25.95 0.73
C PHE A 261 2.96 -25.96 0.56
N ASP A 262 2.31 -26.92 1.21
CA ASP A 262 0.85 -26.95 1.31
C ASP A 262 0.31 -25.93 2.33
N GLN A 263 -0.94 -25.55 2.16
CA GLN A 263 -1.65 -24.73 3.15
C GLN A 263 -1.76 -25.51 4.48
N PRO A 264 -1.61 -24.85 5.64
CA PRO A 264 -1.54 -23.39 5.85
C PRO A 264 -0.12 -22.80 5.83
N LEU A 265 0.93 -23.62 5.71
CA LEU A 265 2.31 -23.14 5.74
C LEU A 265 2.78 -22.54 4.42
N LYS A 266 2.00 -22.64 3.34
CA LYS A 266 2.32 -22.00 2.08
C LYS A 266 2.53 -20.49 2.22
N SER A 267 3.64 -19.98 1.68
CA SER A 267 3.93 -18.55 1.68
C SER A 267 2.94 -17.74 0.82
N HIS A 268 2.81 -16.46 1.13
CA HIS A 268 1.89 -15.58 0.42
C HIS A 268 2.43 -15.25 -0.99
N PRO A 269 1.59 -15.30 -2.05
CA PRO A 269 2.03 -14.88 -3.38
C PRO A 269 2.35 -13.38 -3.42
N ASN A 270 3.25 -12.95 -4.31
CA ASN A 270 3.58 -11.54 -4.53
C ASN A 270 3.94 -10.77 -3.24
N LEU A 271 4.90 -11.31 -2.47
CA LEU A 271 5.35 -10.75 -1.19
C LEU A 271 5.61 -9.25 -1.22
N ASP A 272 6.21 -8.73 -2.29
CA ASP A 272 6.51 -7.30 -2.43
C ASP A 272 5.29 -6.39 -2.42
N ILE A 273 4.18 -6.83 -3.00
CA ILE A 273 2.95 -6.02 -3.14
C ILE A 273 1.99 -6.32 -1.99
N LEU A 274 1.80 -7.59 -1.65
CA LEU A 274 0.72 -8.01 -0.76
C LEU A 274 1.17 -8.13 0.70
N ILE A 275 2.46 -8.32 0.97
CA ILE A 275 2.97 -8.40 2.35
C ILE A 275 3.81 -7.19 2.72
N LYS A 276 4.86 -6.86 1.94
CA LYS A 276 5.76 -5.74 2.27
C LYS A 276 5.06 -4.39 2.30
N LYS A 277 4.09 -4.15 1.40
CA LYS A 277 3.27 -2.92 1.40
C LYS A 277 2.06 -3.01 2.36
N HIS A 278 1.65 -4.22 2.76
CA HIS A 278 0.49 -4.47 3.63
C HIS A 278 0.85 -5.47 4.73
N PRO A 279 1.70 -5.10 5.70
CA PRO A 279 2.13 -6.03 6.74
C PRO A 279 0.91 -6.50 7.55
N PRO A 280 0.63 -7.83 7.61
CA PRO A 280 -0.52 -8.36 8.33
C PRO A 280 -0.49 -8.08 9.83
N GLU A 281 0.68 -7.81 10.42
CA GLU A 281 0.77 -7.36 11.82
C GLU A 281 0.10 -6.02 12.08
N ARG A 282 -0.18 -5.23 11.02
CA ARG A 282 -0.86 -3.93 11.13
C ARG A 282 -2.21 -3.93 10.45
N THR A 283 -2.29 -4.53 9.27
CA THR A 283 -3.48 -4.52 8.42
C THR A 283 -4.43 -5.67 8.71
N GLY A 284 -3.91 -6.78 9.25
CA GLY A 284 -4.63 -8.03 9.43
C GLY A 284 -4.93 -8.76 8.11
N CYS A 285 -5.16 -10.07 8.20
CA CYS A 285 -5.47 -10.91 7.04
C CYS A 285 -6.94 -10.77 6.61
N THR A 286 -7.83 -10.61 7.59
CA THR A 286 -9.28 -10.52 7.44
C THR A 286 -9.72 -9.29 6.65
N TRP A 287 -8.90 -8.24 6.55
CA TRP A 287 -9.24 -7.09 5.69
C TRP A 287 -9.25 -7.44 4.21
N CYS A 288 -8.33 -8.32 3.80
CA CYS A 288 -8.19 -8.77 2.42
C CYS A 288 -9.03 -10.02 2.18
N HIS A 289 -8.98 -10.97 3.10
CA HIS A 289 -9.53 -12.31 2.91
C HIS A 289 -10.91 -12.51 3.54
N LEU A 290 -11.39 -11.59 4.38
CA LEU A 290 -12.54 -11.81 5.28
C LEU A 290 -12.28 -13.02 6.21
N GLY A 291 -13.32 -13.67 6.74
CA GLY A 291 -13.16 -14.79 7.68
C GLY A 291 -13.27 -14.38 9.15
N GLN A 292 -13.29 -15.35 10.05
CA GLN A 292 -13.45 -15.13 11.49
C GLN A 292 -12.08 -14.99 12.19
N GLY A 293 -11.51 -13.78 12.12
CA GLY A 293 -10.15 -13.49 12.62
C GLY A 293 -9.93 -13.77 14.11
N THR A 294 -10.98 -13.80 14.94
CA THR A 294 -10.86 -14.10 16.37
C THR A 294 -10.74 -15.59 16.68
N VAL A 295 -11.14 -16.44 15.74
CA VAL A 295 -11.25 -17.88 15.93
C VAL A 295 -9.97 -18.57 15.47
N THR A 296 -9.41 -19.42 16.32
CA THR A 296 -8.19 -20.20 16.01
C THR A 296 -8.47 -21.69 15.89
N ALA A 297 -9.66 -22.15 16.28
CA ALA A 297 -10.08 -23.54 16.14
C ALA A 297 -11.61 -23.73 16.25
N PRO A 298 -12.18 -24.71 15.53
CA PRO A 298 -11.58 -25.44 14.41
C PRO A 298 -11.30 -24.51 13.21
N ALA A 299 -10.39 -24.89 12.31
CA ALA A 299 -10.03 -24.07 11.14
C ALA A 299 -11.26 -23.70 10.29
N GLY A 300 -12.25 -24.59 10.18
CA GLY A 300 -13.50 -24.33 9.48
C GLY A 300 -14.27 -23.13 10.05
N HIS A 301 -14.26 -22.91 11.36
CA HIS A 301 -14.90 -21.76 11.98
C HIS A 301 -14.11 -20.47 11.71
N ALA A 302 -12.77 -20.52 11.80
CA ALA A 302 -11.90 -19.42 11.41
C ALA A 302 -12.14 -18.99 9.95
N HIS A 303 -12.47 -19.93 9.07
CA HIS A 303 -12.77 -19.65 7.67
C HIS A 303 -14.25 -19.28 7.40
N GLY A 304 -15.12 -19.33 8.42
CA GLY A 304 -16.55 -19.02 8.28
C GLY A 304 -17.35 -20.06 7.49
N SER A 305 -16.93 -21.33 7.50
CA SER A 305 -17.47 -22.38 6.60
C SER A 305 -18.64 -23.21 7.17
N HIS A 306 -19.07 -23.01 8.42
CA HIS A 306 -19.96 -23.94 9.13
C HIS A 306 -21.33 -23.38 9.55
N HIS A 307 -21.69 -22.17 9.12
CA HIS A 307 -22.85 -21.47 9.68
C HIS A 307 -23.82 -20.93 8.61
N GLU A 308 -24.17 -21.76 7.63
CA GLU A 308 -25.20 -21.41 6.64
C GLU A 308 -26.58 -21.14 7.28
N THR A 309 -26.84 -21.67 8.49
CA THR A 309 -28.15 -21.58 9.18
C THR A 309 -28.25 -20.50 10.26
N ASP A 310 -27.16 -19.80 10.58
CA ASP A 310 -27.18 -18.69 11.54
C ASP A 310 -27.24 -17.37 10.77
N GLN A 311 -28.43 -16.74 10.75
CA GLN A 311 -28.71 -15.53 9.99
C GLN A 311 -28.23 -14.24 10.70
N THR A 312 -27.44 -14.37 11.76
CA THR A 312 -26.79 -13.21 12.38
C THR A 312 -25.67 -12.70 11.44
N VAL A 313 -25.96 -11.60 10.74
CA VAL A 313 -25.15 -10.98 9.67
C VAL A 313 -23.71 -10.62 10.12
N GLU A 314 -23.47 -10.58 11.43
CA GLU A 314 -22.17 -10.26 12.05
C GLU A 314 -21.32 -11.49 12.40
N VAL A 315 -21.90 -12.70 12.42
CA VAL A 315 -21.21 -13.93 12.91
C VAL A 315 -20.64 -14.77 11.76
N ASN A 316 -21.11 -14.58 10.53
CA ASN A 316 -20.77 -15.44 9.38
C ASN A 316 -20.22 -14.68 8.19
N GLU A 317 -18.97 -14.25 8.33
CA GLU A 317 -18.18 -13.71 7.24
C GLU A 317 -17.24 -14.81 6.71
N PRO A 318 -17.57 -15.46 5.58
CA PRO A 318 -16.72 -16.50 5.00
C PRO A 318 -15.49 -15.88 4.35
N ILE A 319 -14.40 -16.65 4.29
CA ILE A 319 -13.21 -16.22 3.55
C ILE A 319 -13.53 -16.11 2.06
N LEU A 320 -13.03 -15.05 1.44
CA LEU A 320 -13.05 -14.89 -0.01
C LEU A 320 -12.01 -15.80 -0.64
N HIS A 321 -12.42 -16.50 -1.70
CA HIS A 321 -11.57 -17.42 -2.44
C HIS A 321 -11.30 -16.91 -3.87
N GLY A 322 -10.11 -17.22 -4.39
CA GLY A 322 -9.72 -16.92 -5.76
C GLY A 322 -9.87 -15.44 -6.13
N SER A 323 -10.50 -15.16 -7.27
CA SER A 323 -10.65 -13.78 -7.77
C SER A 323 -11.47 -12.87 -6.87
N PHE A 324 -12.32 -13.41 -5.99
CA PHE A 324 -13.16 -12.61 -5.10
C PHE A 324 -12.35 -11.87 -4.05
N GLN A 325 -11.16 -12.36 -3.68
CA GLN A 325 -10.25 -11.70 -2.74
C GLN A 325 -9.86 -10.28 -3.21
N GLN A 326 -9.86 -10.03 -4.52
CA GLN A 326 -9.55 -8.70 -5.04
C GLN A 326 -10.65 -7.67 -4.77
N ALA A 327 -11.87 -8.09 -4.42
CA ALA A 327 -12.99 -7.16 -4.20
C ALA A 327 -12.76 -6.24 -2.99
N THR A 328 -12.12 -6.76 -1.94
CA THR A 328 -11.86 -6.05 -0.68
C THR A 328 -10.73 -5.03 -0.79
N CYS A 329 -9.87 -5.12 -1.82
CA CYS A 329 -8.85 -4.10 -2.08
C CYS A 329 -9.49 -2.70 -2.24
N ARG A 330 -10.74 -2.63 -2.69
CA ARG A 330 -11.52 -1.38 -2.80
C ARG A 330 -11.72 -0.68 -1.45
N ASN A 331 -11.75 -1.41 -0.33
CA ASN A 331 -12.04 -0.85 1.00
C ASN A 331 -11.07 0.27 1.39
N CYS A 332 -9.83 0.23 0.89
CA CYS A 332 -8.85 1.30 1.06
C CYS A 332 -8.48 1.98 -0.27
N HIS A 333 -8.57 1.28 -1.40
CA HIS A 333 -8.23 1.82 -2.72
C HIS A 333 -9.46 2.22 -3.53
N ALA A 334 -10.48 2.82 -2.94
CA ALA A 334 -11.77 3.08 -3.61
C ALA A 334 -11.60 3.88 -4.92
N GLU A 335 -10.82 4.96 -4.87
CA GLU A 335 -10.63 5.94 -5.95
C GLU A 335 -9.62 5.51 -7.03
N VAL A 336 -8.82 4.46 -6.78
CA VAL A 336 -7.81 3.98 -7.72
C VAL A 336 -8.42 2.97 -8.68
N ILE A 337 -8.53 3.31 -9.97
CA ILE A 337 -9.10 2.42 -11.00
C ILE A 337 -8.12 1.28 -11.33
N ASP A 338 -6.89 1.62 -11.72
CA ASP A 338 -5.85 0.65 -12.09
C ASP A 338 -4.96 0.37 -10.87
N LEU A 339 -5.14 -0.80 -10.26
CA LEU A 339 -4.49 -1.23 -9.03
C LEU A 339 -3.57 -2.41 -9.32
N GLU A 340 -2.28 -2.21 -9.07
CA GLU A 340 -1.27 -3.25 -9.16
C GLU A 340 -1.58 -4.39 -8.17
N GLY A 341 -1.49 -5.65 -8.63
CA GLY A 341 -1.85 -6.82 -7.82
C GLY A 341 -3.35 -7.19 -7.78
N ALA A 342 -4.24 -6.35 -8.34
CA ALA A 342 -5.69 -6.61 -8.38
C ALA A 342 -6.33 -6.40 -9.78
N PRO A 343 -5.87 -7.11 -10.83
CA PRO A 343 -6.29 -6.86 -12.21
C PRO A 343 -7.78 -7.12 -12.49
N ILE A 344 -8.41 -8.05 -11.77
CA ILE A 344 -9.85 -8.35 -11.92
C ILE A 344 -10.68 -7.22 -11.33
N LEU A 345 -10.33 -6.73 -10.14
CA LEU A 345 -10.97 -5.56 -9.56
C LEU A 345 -10.82 -4.37 -10.51
N SER A 346 -9.62 -4.07 -11.01
CA SER A 346 -9.39 -2.96 -11.92
C SER A 346 -10.18 -3.06 -13.21
N LYS A 347 -10.29 -4.27 -13.78
CA LYS A 347 -11.18 -4.51 -14.93
C LYS A 347 -12.63 -4.19 -14.58
N GLY A 348 -13.12 -4.63 -13.43
CA GLY A 348 -14.46 -4.33 -12.94
C GLY A 348 -14.70 -2.83 -12.76
N LYS A 349 -13.75 -2.11 -12.16
CA LYS A 349 -13.81 -0.65 -11.98
C LYS A 349 -13.87 0.10 -13.32
N ARG A 350 -13.04 -0.28 -14.30
CA ARG A 350 -13.09 0.29 -15.65
C ARG A 350 -14.44 0.08 -16.31
N LEU A 351 -14.98 -1.14 -16.24
CA LEU A 351 -16.32 -1.42 -16.77
C LEU A 351 -17.41 -0.60 -16.07
N PHE A 352 -17.33 -0.43 -14.75
CA PHE A 352 -18.28 0.37 -13.99
C PHE A 352 -18.34 1.84 -14.46
N VAL A 353 -17.19 2.42 -14.79
CA VAL A 353 -17.09 3.78 -15.36
C VAL A 353 -17.51 3.80 -16.83
N GLU A 354 -16.99 2.89 -17.65
CA GLU A 354 -17.25 2.84 -19.09
C GLU A 354 -18.72 2.60 -19.45
N LEU A 355 -19.41 1.78 -18.64
CA LEU A 355 -20.85 1.51 -18.77
C LEU A 355 -21.71 2.59 -18.13
N GLY A 356 -21.12 3.51 -17.35
CA GLY A 356 -21.83 4.63 -16.72
C GLY A 356 -22.69 4.23 -15.52
N CYS A 357 -22.38 3.10 -14.87
CA CYS A 357 -23.12 2.63 -13.70
C CYS A 357 -23.16 3.68 -12.57
N HIS A 358 -22.05 4.41 -12.39
CA HIS A 358 -21.92 5.52 -11.43
C HIS A 358 -22.86 6.71 -11.70
N GLY A 359 -23.46 6.80 -12.89
CA GLY A 359 -24.42 7.86 -13.23
C GLY A 359 -25.81 7.66 -12.62
N CYS A 360 -26.15 6.42 -12.23
CA CYS A 360 -27.37 6.10 -11.49
C CYS A 360 -27.09 5.57 -10.08
N HIS A 361 -26.05 4.74 -9.93
CA HIS A 361 -25.72 4.09 -8.69
C HIS A 361 -24.66 4.88 -7.93
N LEU A 362 -25.02 5.30 -6.72
CA LEU A 362 -24.07 5.87 -5.79
C LEU A 362 -23.04 4.82 -5.38
N ALA A 363 -21.81 5.07 -5.78
CA ALA A 363 -20.66 4.28 -5.38
C ALA A 363 -19.57 5.22 -4.86
N GLU A 364 -19.11 4.96 -3.64
CA GLU A 364 -17.98 5.65 -3.03
C GLU A 364 -16.76 5.59 -3.95
N GLY A 365 -16.09 6.74 -4.10
CA GLY A 365 -14.96 6.94 -5.01
C GLY A 365 -15.33 7.34 -6.45
N TYR A 366 -16.63 7.34 -6.82
CA TYR A 366 -17.06 7.63 -8.20
C TYR A 366 -17.90 8.92 -8.35
N ALA A 367 -18.10 9.67 -7.26
CA ALA A 367 -19.00 10.84 -7.26
C ALA A 367 -18.54 11.97 -8.21
N GLN A 368 -17.24 12.06 -8.49
CA GLN A 368 -16.65 13.08 -9.36
C GLN A 368 -16.39 12.60 -10.79
N GLU A 369 -16.66 11.32 -11.08
CA GLU A 369 -16.45 10.76 -12.40
C GLU A 369 -17.34 11.42 -13.45
N ALA A 370 -16.77 11.66 -14.63
CA ALA A 370 -17.49 12.29 -15.72
C ALA A 370 -18.58 11.34 -16.24
N LYS A 371 -19.79 11.86 -16.45
CA LYS A 371 -20.87 11.07 -17.04
C LYS A 371 -20.48 10.63 -18.46
N VAL A 372 -20.92 9.44 -18.85
CA VAL A 372 -20.55 8.79 -20.13
C VAL A 372 -21.08 9.53 -21.36
N GLY A 373 -22.17 10.27 -21.23
CA GLY A 373 -22.76 11.08 -22.29
C GLY A 373 -22.21 12.51 -22.33
N PRO A 374 -22.25 13.18 -23.49
CA PRO A 374 -21.83 14.57 -23.62
C PRO A 374 -22.68 15.51 -22.76
N ARG A 375 -22.07 16.61 -22.33
CA ARG A 375 -22.75 17.70 -21.62
C ARG A 375 -23.81 18.36 -22.49
N LEU A 376 -25.01 18.55 -21.94
CA LEU A 376 -26.15 19.14 -22.63
C LEU A 376 -26.51 20.55 -22.13
N ASN A 377 -25.83 21.07 -21.09
CA ASN A 377 -26.10 22.40 -20.51
C ASN A 377 -26.15 23.57 -21.51
N ARG A 378 -25.48 23.45 -22.66
CA ARG A 378 -25.40 24.49 -23.71
C ARG A 378 -25.86 23.97 -25.08
N ILE A 379 -26.64 22.88 -25.12
CA ILE A 379 -26.94 22.20 -26.39
C ILE A 379 -27.61 23.12 -27.42
N LYS A 380 -28.42 24.11 -26.98
CA LYS A 380 -29.07 25.11 -27.84
C LYS A 380 -28.09 25.94 -28.68
N SER A 381 -26.90 26.29 -28.17
CA SER A 381 -25.92 27.08 -28.94
C SER A 381 -25.09 26.21 -29.89
N LYS A 382 -25.13 24.88 -29.73
CA LYS A 382 -24.33 23.94 -30.51
C LYS A 382 -25.11 23.27 -31.64
N ALA A 383 -26.27 22.71 -31.32
CA ALA A 383 -26.94 21.75 -32.20
C ALA A 383 -28.15 22.35 -32.91
N ASP A 384 -28.34 21.97 -34.17
CA ASP A 384 -29.57 22.26 -34.91
C ASP A 384 -30.79 21.54 -34.27
N PRO A 385 -31.93 22.23 -34.04
CA PRO A 385 -33.10 21.61 -33.41
C PRO A 385 -33.68 20.42 -34.19
N SER A 386 -33.63 20.44 -35.52
CA SER A 386 -34.11 19.34 -36.36
C SER A 386 -33.17 18.15 -36.28
N TRP A 387 -31.86 18.40 -36.19
CA TRP A 387 -30.89 17.35 -35.90
C TRP A 387 -31.09 16.74 -34.52
N LEU A 388 -31.31 17.57 -33.49
CA LEU A 388 -31.50 17.09 -32.11
C LEU A 388 -32.73 16.19 -32.00
N TYR A 389 -33.84 16.58 -32.64
CA TYR A 389 -35.04 15.74 -32.72
C TYR A 389 -34.75 14.37 -33.37
N ARG A 390 -34.07 14.34 -34.51
CA ARG A 390 -33.69 13.08 -35.17
C ARG A 390 -32.75 12.23 -34.30
N TRP A 391 -31.80 12.87 -33.63
CA TRP A 391 -30.86 12.20 -32.73
C TRP A 391 -31.58 11.56 -31.54
N VAL A 392 -32.49 12.28 -30.88
CA VAL A 392 -33.30 11.77 -29.77
C VAL A 392 -34.19 10.61 -30.21
N LYS A 393 -34.76 10.70 -31.42
CA LYS A 393 -35.65 9.66 -31.95
C LYS A 393 -34.90 8.39 -32.35
N LYS A 394 -33.78 8.52 -33.09
CA LYS A 394 -33.03 7.38 -33.64
C LYS A 394 -31.55 7.73 -33.84
N PRO A 395 -30.72 7.67 -32.77
CA PRO A 395 -29.34 8.16 -32.82
C PRO A 395 -28.43 7.32 -33.74
N LYS A 396 -28.75 6.04 -33.93
CA LYS A 396 -28.00 5.12 -34.80
C LYS A 396 -28.04 5.50 -36.29
N ASP A 397 -29.03 6.26 -36.74
CA ASP A 397 -29.09 6.77 -38.12
C ASP A 397 -28.03 7.86 -38.38
N TYR A 398 -27.62 8.57 -37.32
CA TYR A 398 -26.50 9.52 -37.39
C TYR A 398 -25.16 8.83 -37.11
N LEU A 399 -25.07 8.08 -36.00
CA LEU A 399 -23.86 7.41 -35.54
C LEU A 399 -24.16 5.93 -35.23
N PRO A 400 -23.91 5.00 -36.15
CA PRO A 400 -24.26 3.58 -35.99
C PRO A 400 -23.68 2.91 -34.73
N LYS A 401 -22.47 3.32 -34.32
CA LYS A 401 -21.76 2.79 -33.13
C LYS A 401 -22.01 3.59 -31.84
N THR A 402 -23.05 4.44 -31.80
CA THR A 402 -23.39 5.21 -30.59
C THR A 402 -23.73 4.29 -29.41
N ARG A 403 -23.30 4.68 -28.21
CA ARG A 403 -23.69 4.03 -26.95
C ARG A 403 -25.07 4.46 -26.47
N MET A 404 -25.61 5.57 -27.00
CA MET A 404 -26.95 6.03 -26.64
C MET A 404 -28.00 5.03 -27.15
N PRO A 405 -28.85 4.46 -26.26
CA PRO A 405 -29.85 3.50 -26.67
C PRO A 405 -30.96 4.17 -27.50
N GLU A 406 -31.66 3.35 -28.28
CA GLU A 406 -32.88 3.78 -28.97
C GLU A 406 -34.07 3.55 -28.04
N PHE A 407 -34.61 4.62 -27.48
CA PHE A 407 -35.70 4.56 -26.49
C PHE A 407 -37.07 4.25 -27.09
N LYS A 408 -37.17 4.11 -28.43
CA LYS A 408 -38.42 3.91 -29.18
C LYS A 408 -39.48 4.96 -28.82
N PHE A 409 -39.08 6.22 -28.71
CA PHE A 409 -39.99 7.31 -28.43
C PHE A 409 -41.04 7.46 -29.53
N ASP A 410 -42.28 7.68 -29.12
CA ASP A 410 -43.30 8.20 -30.02
C ASP A 410 -42.99 9.67 -30.39
N GLU A 411 -43.80 10.24 -31.28
CA GLU A 411 -43.56 11.60 -31.76
C GLU A 411 -43.64 12.64 -30.63
N LYS A 412 -44.57 12.48 -29.68
CA LYS A 412 -44.77 13.42 -28.57
C LYS A 412 -43.60 13.37 -27.60
N ASP A 413 -43.12 12.18 -27.24
CA ASP A 413 -41.96 11.99 -26.38
C ASP A 413 -40.69 12.57 -27.03
N ALA A 414 -40.45 12.29 -28.31
CA ALA A 414 -39.26 12.80 -29.01
C ALA A 414 -39.28 14.34 -29.13
N LEU A 415 -40.45 14.92 -29.45
CA LEU A 415 -40.65 16.38 -29.50
C LEU A 415 -40.49 16.99 -28.10
N GLY A 416 -41.09 16.38 -27.08
CA GLY A 416 -41.02 16.84 -25.68
C GLY A 416 -39.58 16.87 -25.18
N VAL A 417 -38.87 15.76 -25.28
CA VAL A 417 -37.45 15.66 -24.87
C VAL A 417 -36.61 16.72 -25.58
N THR A 418 -36.81 16.91 -26.89
CA THR A 418 -36.09 17.94 -27.66
C THR A 418 -36.42 19.35 -27.16
N ALA A 419 -37.70 19.65 -26.93
CA ALA A 419 -38.17 20.94 -26.44
C ALA A 419 -37.57 21.25 -25.06
N TYR A 420 -37.61 20.28 -24.15
CA TYR A 420 -37.04 20.41 -22.82
C TYR A 420 -35.52 20.65 -22.86
N LEU A 421 -34.74 19.85 -23.61
CA LEU A 421 -33.28 20.02 -23.67
C LEU A 421 -32.87 21.41 -24.21
N LEU A 422 -33.61 21.94 -25.18
CA LEU A 422 -33.38 23.30 -25.70
C LEU A 422 -33.83 24.38 -24.72
N SER A 423 -34.95 24.20 -24.02
CA SER A 423 -35.46 25.13 -23.01
C SER A 423 -34.57 25.18 -21.76
N ALA A 424 -34.08 24.03 -21.32
CA ALA A 424 -33.20 23.87 -20.16
C ALA A 424 -31.76 24.34 -20.45
N SER A 425 -31.38 24.54 -21.72
CA SER A 425 -30.07 25.10 -22.05
C SER A 425 -29.84 26.45 -21.38
N GLU A 426 -28.59 26.74 -21.07
CA GLU A 426 -28.17 27.97 -20.41
C GLU A 426 -28.67 29.23 -21.14
N LYS A 427 -29.56 29.99 -20.47
CA LYS A 427 -30.28 31.11 -21.08
C LYS A 427 -29.39 32.28 -21.49
N ASN A 428 -28.33 32.55 -20.71
CA ASN A 428 -27.47 33.72 -20.87
C ASN A 428 -26.10 33.38 -21.48
N TYR A 429 -25.94 32.18 -22.05
CA TYR A 429 -24.69 31.81 -22.71
C TYR A 429 -24.74 32.19 -24.19
N GLU A 430 -23.84 33.08 -24.58
CA GLU A 430 -23.60 33.43 -25.97
C GLU A 430 -22.24 32.89 -26.42
N LEU A 431 -22.14 32.53 -27.70
CA LEU A 431 -20.87 32.11 -28.28
C LEU A 431 -19.96 33.35 -28.39
N PRO A 432 -18.74 33.31 -27.85
CA PRO A 432 -17.84 34.46 -27.82
C PRO A 432 -17.36 34.86 -29.21
N VAL A 433 -17.36 33.95 -30.18
CA VAL A 433 -16.91 34.20 -31.55
C VAL A 433 -18.03 33.88 -32.53
N LYS A 434 -18.29 34.81 -33.46
CA LYS A 434 -19.23 34.61 -34.57
C LYS A 434 -18.47 34.27 -35.84
N PHE A 435 -19.05 33.38 -36.65
CA PHE A 435 -18.51 33.05 -37.94
C PHE A 435 -18.89 34.13 -38.96
N GLU A 436 -17.90 34.86 -39.46
CA GLU A 436 -18.10 35.83 -40.53
C GLU A 436 -17.85 35.20 -41.91
N SER A 437 -16.61 34.75 -42.14
CA SER A 437 -16.20 34.10 -43.38
C SER A 437 -14.85 33.36 -43.21
N GLY A 438 -14.66 32.32 -44.00
CA GLY A 438 -13.39 31.61 -44.10
C GLY A 438 -13.17 31.02 -45.49
N ASP A 439 -11.92 30.64 -45.73
CA ASP A 439 -11.47 30.02 -46.98
C ASP A 439 -11.36 28.50 -46.76
N PRO A 440 -12.24 27.69 -47.39
CA PRO A 440 -12.20 26.24 -47.25
C PRO A 440 -10.89 25.57 -47.67
N ASP A 441 -10.18 26.10 -48.67
CA ASP A 441 -8.95 25.50 -49.16
C ASP A 441 -7.81 25.72 -48.15
N LYS A 442 -7.78 26.90 -47.52
CA LYS A 442 -6.90 27.16 -46.37
C LYS A 442 -7.31 26.30 -45.16
N GLY A 443 -8.61 26.18 -44.91
CA GLY A 443 -9.17 25.35 -43.85
C GLY A 443 -8.76 23.89 -43.96
N LYS A 444 -8.80 23.32 -45.17
CA LYS A 444 -8.33 21.97 -45.45
C LYS A 444 -6.85 21.81 -45.15
N LYS A 445 -6.00 22.72 -45.64
CA LYS A 445 -4.55 22.69 -45.38
C LYS A 445 -4.25 22.76 -43.89
N LEU A 446 -4.95 23.63 -43.15
CA LEU A 446 -4.83 23.75 -41.71
C LEU A 446 -5.30 22.48 -40.99
N PHE A 447 -6.42 21.89 -41.40
CA PHE A 447 -6.94 20.66 -40.83
C PHE A 447 -5.93 19.49 -40.96
N GLU A 448 -5.25 19.41 -42.09
CA GLU A 448 -4.18 18.44 -42.34
C GLU A 448 -2.91 18.77 -41.56
N SER A 449 -2.44 20.03 -41.58
CA SER A 449 -1.17 20.44 -40.96
C SER A 449 -1.20 20.47 -39.44
N VAL A 450 -2.34 20.83 -38.85
CA VAL A 450 -2.57 20.80 -37.39
C VAL A 450 -2.70 19.36 -36.89
N GLY A 451 -2.93 18.40 -37.80
CA GLY A 451 -3.04 16.98 -37.47
C GLY A 451 -4.39 16.61 -36.86
N CYS A 452 -5.48 17.26 -37.28
CA CYS A 452 -6.82 16.98 -36.74
C CYS A 452 -7.21 15.49 -36.89
N GLN A 453 -6.70 14.82 -37.94
CA GLN A 453 -6.93 13.40 -38.19
C GLN A 453 -6.18 12.44 -37.26
N GLY A 454 -5.24 12.93 -36.46
CA GLY A 454 -4.61 12.15 -35.40
C GLY A 454 -5.58 11.78 -34.26
N CYS A 455 -6.71 12.49 -34.16
CA CYS A 455 -7.77 12.20 -33.20
C CYS A 455 -9.14 11.98 -33.86
N HIS A 456 -9.45 12.71 -34.93
CA HIS A 456 -10.76 12.70 -35.57
C HIS A 456 -10.78 11.90 -36.86
N GLN A 457 -11.87 11.16 -37.07
CA GLN A 457 -12.16 10.55 -38.36
C GLN A 457 -12.87 11.55 -39.29
N LEU A 458 -12.54 11.51 -40.58
CA LEU A 458 -13.21 12.23 -41.66
C LEU A 458 -13.28 11.36 -42.91
N ASN A 459 -14.49 11.02 -43.36
CA ASN A 459 -14.80 10.12 -44.47
C ASN A 459 -13.98 8.82 -44.46
N GLY A 460 -13.93 8.18 -43.29
CA GLY A 460 -13.20 6.92 -43.11
C GLY A 460 -11.71 7.06 -42.79
N LYS A 461 -11.11 8.27 -42.91
CA LYS A 461 -9.68 8.51 -42.68
C LYS A 461 -9.40 9.18 -41.34
N GLY A 462 -8.32 8.78 -40.66
CA GLY A 462 -7.93 9.27 -39.34
C GLY A 462 -8.29 8.31 -38.21
N GLU A 463 -8.07 8.73 -36.97
CA GLU A 463 -8.27 7.92 -35.77
C GLU A 463 -9.69 8.03 -35.19
N THR A 464 -10.09 7.04 -34.38
CA THR A 464 -11.42 6.99 -33.73
C THR A 464 -11.43 7.44 -32.27
N PHE A 465 -10.38 8.14 -31.83
CA PHE A 465 -10.27 8.64 -30.45
C PHE A 465 -11.29 9.74 -30.14
N ALA A 466 -11.54 10.62 -31.12
CA ALA A 466 -12.48 11.73 -31.02
C ALA A 466 -13.68 11.52 -31.98
N PRO A 467 -14.76 12.34 -31.87
CA PRO A 467 -15.95 12.17 -32.68
C PRO A 467 -15.68 12.27 -34.19
N ASP A 468 -16.34 11.41 -34.96
CA ASP A 468 -16.35 11.44 -36.43
C ASP A 468 -16.95 12.76 -36.95
N LEU A 469 -16.21 13.43 -37.84
CA LEU A 469 -16.53 14.72 -38.43
C LEU A 469 -17.19 14.63 -39.81
N SER A 470 -17.35 13.42 -40.37
CA SER A 470 -17.87 13.18 -41.74
C SER A 470 -19.27 13.75 -41.99
N ARG A 471 -20.03 14.02 -40.92
CA ARG A 471 -21.40 14.55 -40.97
C ARG A 471 -21.60 15.75 -40.05
N ILE A 472 -20.52 16.41 -39.65
CA ILE A 472 -20.55 17.49 -38.66
C ILE A 472 -21.47 18.65 -39.10
N GLY A 473 -21.53 18.95 -40.41
CA GLY A 473 -22.41 19.97 -40.98
C GLY A 473 -23.91 19.71 -40.78
N ASN A 474 -24.33 18.46 -40.57
CA ASN A 474 -25.72 18.13 -40.24
C ASN A 474 -26.10 18.58 -38.82
N LYS A 475 -25.13 18.64 -37.91
CA LYS A 475 -25.33 18.71 -36.47
C LYS A 475 -25.17 20.12 -35.94
N VAL A 476 -24.09 20.80 -36.32
CA VAL A 476 -23.65 22.04 -35.66
C VAL A 476 -23.83 23.27 -36.55
N ASN A 477 -23.74 24.44 -35.94
CA ASN A 477 -23.67 25.72 -36.66
C ASN A 477 -22.21 26.21 -36.78
N ALA A 478 -21.97 27.14 -37.70
CA ALA A 478 -20.62 27.63 -38.00
C ALA A 478 -20.04 28.46 -36.83
N ASP A 479 -20.85 29.28 -36.16
CA ASP A 479 -20.45 30.04 -34.97
C ASP A 479 -19.88 29.13 -33.87
N TRP A 480 -20.54 27.99 -33.63
CA TRP A 480 -20.10 27.00 -32.66
C TRP A 480 -18.78 26.35 -33.08
N LEU A 481 -18.60 26.04 -34.38
CA LEU A 481 -17.35 25.46 -34.86
C LEU A 481 -16.17 26.41 -34.63
N VAL A 482 -16.32 27.69 -34.96
CA VAL A 482 -15.25 28.68 -34.74
C VAL A 482 -14.94 28.81 -33.26
N THR A 483 -15.96 28.99 -32.43
CA THR A 483 -15.81 29.07 -30.97
C THR A 483 -15.12 27.83 -30.39
N TRP A 484 -15.51 26.64 -30.85
CA TRP A 484 -14.98 25.38 -30.36
C TRP A 484 -13.53 25.14 -30.81
N ILE A 485 -13.19 25.48 -32.04
CA ILE A 485 -11.85 25.30 -32.60
C ILE A 485 -10.87 26.33 -32.02
N SER A 486 -11.32 27.58 -31.81
CA SER A 486 -10.47 28.64 -31.25
C SER A 486 -10.21 28.43 -29.76
N SER A 487 -11.21 27.99 -28.98
CA SER A 487 -11.03 27.70 -27.56
C SER A 487 -12.07 26.71 -27.02
N PRO A 488 -11.79 25.39 -27.09
CA PRO A 488 -12.74 24.36 -26.65
C PRO A 488 -13.04 24.43 -25.15
N HIS A 489 -12.07 24.88 -24.34
CA HIS A 489 -12.21 25.00 -22.89
C HIS A 489 -13.18 26.13 -22.46
N ASN A 490 -13.37 27.16 -23.28
CA ASN A 490 -14.37 28.22 -23.01
C ASN A 490 -15.81 27.67 -23.12
N TYR A 491 -16.05 26.77 -24.08
CA TYR A 491 -17.35 26.10 -24.21
C TYR A 491 -17.51 24.98 -23.17
N ASN A 492 -16.46 24.19 -22.93
CA ASN A 492 -16.44 23.13 -21.93
C ASN A 492 -15.09 23.04 -21.24
N ALA A 493 -14.99 23.53 -19.99
CA ALA A 493 -13.74 23.53 -19.22
C ALA A 493 -13.10 22.14 -19.09
N LYS A 494 -13.91 21.06 -19.07
CA LYS A 494 -13.43 19.66 -19.01
C LYS A 494 -13.26 19.00 -20.38
N SER A 495 -13.12 19.78 -21.46
CA SER A 495 -12.90 19.23 -22.80
C SER A 495 -11.60 18.43 -22.86
N ARG A 496 -11.62 17.30 -23.57
CA ARG A 496 -10.41 16.52 -23.90
C ARG A 496 -9.70 17.02 -25.15
N MET A 497 -10.38 17.82 -25.99
CA MET A 497 -9.75 18.46 -27.14
C MET A 497 -8.84 19.59 -26.62
N PRO A 498 -7.53 19.55 -26.90
CA PRO A 498 -6.60 20.57 -26.42
C PRO A 498 -6.81 21.90 -27.14
N ASP A 499 -6.28 22.97 -26.55
CA ASP A 499 -6.12 24.25 -27.25
C ASP A 499 -5.02 24.10 -28.33
N LEU A 500 -5.44 24.24 -29.59
CA LEU A 500 -4.57 24.09 -30.77
C LEU A 500 -3.80 25.39 -31.09
N ARG A 501 -3.95 26.44 -30.27
CA ARG A 501 -3.33 27.76 -30.43
C ARG A 501 -3.65 28.41 -31.77
N LEU A 502 -4.87 28.17 -32.27
CA LEU A 502 -5.37 28.71 -33.53
C LEU A 502 -6.03 30.06 -33.26
N ASN A 503 -5.71 31.05 -34.08
CA ASN A 503 -6.45 32.32 -34.05
C ASN A 503 -7.84 32.18 -34.68
N GLU A 504 -8.71 33.17 -34.46
CA GLU A 504 -10.10 33.15 -34.95
C GLU A 504 -10.20 33.01 -36.47
N LYS A 505 -9.25 33.57 -37.23
CA LYS A 505 -9.24 33.45 -38.69
C LYS A 505 -8.94 32.02 -39.14
N GLN A 506 -7.92 31.40 -38.55
CA GLN A 506 -7.58 29.99 -38.80
C GLN A 506 -8.73 29.07 -38.39
N ALA A 507 -9.36 29.32 -37.25
CA ALA A 507 -10.55 28.59 -36.81
C ALA A 507 -11.72 28.76 -37.79
N SER A 508 -11.92 29.96 -38.33
CA SER A 508 -12.95 30.25 -39.35
C SER A 508 -12.69 29.56 -40.68
N ASP A 509 -11.43 29.50 -41.13
CA ASP A 509 -11.03 28.77 -42.33
C ASP A 509 -11.32 27.27 -42.17
N ILE A 510 -10.92 26.67 -41.03
CA ILE A 510 -11.22 25.26 -40.71
C ILE A 510 -12.73 25.03 -40.60
N ALA A 511 -13.48 25.92 -39.94
CA ALA A 511 -14.94 25.81 -39.83
C ALA A 511 -15.62 25.84 -41.22
N SER A 512 -15.11 26.66 -42.14
CA SER A 512 -15.59 26.74 -43.53
C SER A 512 -15.35 25.46 -44.32
N TYR A 513 -14.24 24.78 -44.04
CA TYR A 513 -13.98 23.44 -44.58
C TYR A 513 -14.92 22.40 -43.96
N LEU A 514 -15.04 22.37 -42.62
CA LEU A 514 -15.82 21.34 -41.91
C LEU A 514 -17.33 21.41 -42.15
N ILE A 515 -17.90 22.60 -42.31
CA ILE A 515 -19.34 22.77 -42.50
C ILE A 515 -19.86 22.15 -43.80
N GLN A 516 -18.97 21.86 -44.77
CA GLN A 516 -19.31 21.19 -46.03
C GLN A 516 -19.56 19.68 -45.85
N PHE A 517 -19.11 19.08 -44.74
CA PHE A 517 -19.27 17.66 -44.46
C PHE A 517 -20.63 17.41 -43.80
N GLY A 518 -21.66 17.40 -44.65
CA GLY A 518 -23.05 17.17 -44.27
C GLY A 518 -23.97 18.28 -44.72
N LYS A 519 -25.23 17.93 -45.01
CA LYS A 519 -26.29 18.88 -45.34
C LYS A 519 -27.27 19.00 -44.17
N LYS A 520 -27.57 20.24 -43.77
CA LYS A 520 -28.64 20.51 -42.80
C LYS A 520 -30.00 20.11 -43.39
N GLU A 521 -30.68 19.23 -42.68
CA GLU A 521 -32.06 18.83 -42.97
C GLU A 521 -32.98 19.53 -41.97
N VAL A 522 -33.59 20.63 -42.38
CA VAL A 522 -34.50 21.40 -41.53
C VAL A 522 -35.91 20.81 -41.62
N ILE A 523 -36.57 20.65 -40.47
CA ILE A 523 -37.98 20.24 -40.40
C ILE A 523 -38.83 21.51 -40.31
N PRO A 524 -39.62 21.87 -41.34
CA PRO A 524 -40.41 23.09 -41.34
C PRO A 524 -41.37 23.17 -40.14
N GLY A 525 -41.41 24.31 -39.47
CA GLY A 525 -42.30 24.57 -38.34
C GLY A 525 -41.94 23.87 -37.03
N LEU A 526 -40.87 23.08 -36.97
CA LEU A 526 -40.47 22.35 -35.75
C LEU A 526 -40.16 23.31 -34.59
N GLU A 527 -39.36 24.35 -34.83
CA GLU A 527 -38.92 25.28 -33.77
C GLU A 527 -40.08 26.01 -33.09
N ALA A 528 -41.16 26.29 -33.81
CA ALA A 528 -42.37 26.88 -33.23
C ALA A 528 -43.05 25.89 -32.27
N LYS A 529 -43.14 24.61 -32.65
CA LYS A 529 -43.68 23.54 -31.79
C LYS A 529 -42.86 23.35 -30.52
N LEU A 530 -41.53 23.40 -30.62
CA LEU A 530 -40.62 23.19 -29.49
C LEU A 530 -40.68 24.29 -28.41
N LYS A 531 -41.39 25.40 -28.66
CA LYS A 531 -41.60 26.48 -27.69
C LYS A 531 -42.86 26.31 -26.85
N ASP A 532 -43.68 25.31 -27.11
CA ASP A 532 -44.91 25.02 -26.35
C ASP A 532 -44.57 24.64 -24.89
N PRO A 533 -45.03 25.40 -23.88
CA PRO A 533 -44.79 25.09 -22.47
C PRO A 533 -45.27 23.69 -22.05
N ALA A 534 -46.42 23.23 -22.56
CA ALA A 534 -46.96 21.91 -22.21
C ALA A 534 -46.07 20.78 -22.75
N LEU A 535 -45.46 21.00 -23.93
CA LEU A 535 -44.52 20.06 -24.53
C LEU A 535 -43.19 20.02 -23.78
N ILE A 536 -42.72 21.17 -23.29
CA ILE A 536 -41.51 21.28 -22.46
C ILE A 536 -41.69 20.53 -21.14
N GLU A 537 -42.83 20.70 -20.47
CA GLU A 537 -43.15 20.02 -19.20
C GLU A 537 -43.29 18.50 -19.40
N HIS A 538 -43.96 18.07 -20.48
CA HIS A 538 -43.99 16.66 -20.88
C HIS A 538 -42.58 16.10 -21.11
N GLY A 539 -41.76 16.87 -21.84
CA GLY A 539 -40.36 16.55 -22.10
C GLY A 539 -39.54 16.34 -20.84
N GLU A 540 -39.68 17.22 -19.85
CA GLU A 540 -39.03 17.09 -18.55
C GLU A 540 -39.38 15.76 -17.88
N THR A 541 -40.67 15.42 -17.85
CA THR A 541 -41.16 14.16 -17.27
C THR A 541 -40.55 12.95 -17.96
N VAL A 542 -40.47 12.96 -19.30
CA VAL A 542 -39.86 11.87 -20.07
C VAL A 542 -38.36 11.77 -19.79
N VAL A 543 -37.63 12.89 -19.76
CA VAL A 543 -36.20 12.94 -19.46
C VAL A 543 -35.90 12.36 -18.08
N ARG A 544 -36.69 12.70 -17.06
CA ARG A 544 -36.57 12.12 -15.70
C ARG A 544 -36.87 10.62 -15.71
N ARG A 545 -38.02 10.23 -16.25
CA ARG A 545 -38.50 8.83 -16.28
C ARG A 545 -37.53 7.90 -17.01
N ARG A 546 -36.86 8.39 -18.06
CA ARG A 546 -35.89 7.61 -18.84
C ARG A 546 -34.46 7.69 -18.30
N GLY A 547 -34.22 8.48 -17.24
CA GLY A 547 -32.92 8.58 -16.60
C GLY A 547 -31.85 9.23 -17.47
N CYS A 548 -32.21 10.15 -18.38
CA CYS A 548 -31.23 10.78 -19.28
C CYS A 548 -30.13 11.52 -18.51
N PHE A 549 -30.47 12.05 -17.32
CA PHE A 549 -29.53 12.69 -16.41
C PHE A 549 -28.43 11.73 -15.92
N ALA A 550 -28.62 10.42 -15.94
CA ALA A 550 -27.56 9.48 -15.54
C ALA A 550 -26.36 9.50 -16.49
N CYS A 551 -26.64 9.67 -17.78
CA CYS A 551 -25.62 9.72 -18.82
C CYS A 551 -25.19 11.16 -19.14
N HIS A 552 -26.06 12.15 -18.94
CA HIS A 552 -25.82 13.51 -19.41
C HIS A 552 -25.82 14.55 -18.28
N ASP A 553 -24.95 15.55 -18.39
CA ASP A 553 -25.08 16.79 -17.61
C ASP A 553 -26.22 17.61 -18.23
N ILE A 554 -27.37 17.66 -17.54
CA ILE A 554 -28.58 18.38 -17.94
C ILE A 554 -28.86 19.43 -16.86
N ARG A 555 -29.06 20.68 -17.30
CA ARG A 555 -29.30 21.80 -16.38
C ARG A 555 -30.64 21.62 -15.65
N GLY A 556 -30.64 21.81 -14.34
CA GLY A 556 -31.81 21.57 -13.48
C GLY A 556 -31.93 20.13 -12.97
N MET A 557 -31.05 19.23 -13.39
CA MET A 557 -31.00 17.82 -12.99
C MET A 557 -29.61 17.42 -12.47
N GLU A 558 -28.79 18.37 -12.04
CA GLU A 558 -27.39 18.13 -11.63
C GLU A 558 -27.28 17.30 -10.35
N LYS A 559 -28.32 17.33 -9.52
CA LYS A 559 -28.44 16.55 -8.28
C LYS A 559 -29.18 15.23 -8.45
N GLU A 560 -29.65 14.92 -9.66
CA GLU A 560 -30.36 13.67 -9.95
C GLU A 560 -29.36 12.58 -10.36
N GLY A 561 -29.52 11.37 -9.81
CA GLY A 561 -28.59 10.25 -10.04
C GLY A 561 -27.30 10.32 -9.22
N ARG A 562 -27.32 11.04 -8.10
CA ARG A 562 -26.26 11.12 -7.08
C ARG A 562 -26.89 11.08 -5.68
#